data_AF-A0A2N7S5R8-F1
#
_entry.id   AF-A0A2N7S5R8-F1
#
_cell.length_a   1.000
_cell.length_b   1.000
_cell.length_c   1.000
_cell.angle_alpha   90.00
_cell.angle_beta   90.00
_cell.angle_gamma   90.00
#
_symmetry.space_group_name_H-M   'P 1'
#
loop_
_entity.id
_entity.type
_entity.pdbx_description
1 polymer ?
#
loop_
_entity_poly.entity_id
_entity_poly.type
_entity_poly.pdbx_seq_one_letter_code
_entity_poly.pdbx_strand_id
1 'polypeptide(L)' 'MKNSDFWRNMENEFGSRYSHVLADSMSLTELDSLTAAEALNKGVKPKMIWEAICRAQDVPAERWLGVDIEPKDS' A
#
# COMPACT_ATOMS: atom_id res chain seq x y z
N MET A 1 5.15 9.21 2.28
CA MET A 1 4.58 8.39 1.20
C MET A 1 3.37 9.11 0.61
N LYS A 2 3.43 9.44 -0.67
CA LYS A 2 2.29 9.93 -1.48
C LYS A 2 1.49 8.73 -2.01
N ASN A 3 0.29 8.98 -2.56
CA ASN A 3 -0.52 7.92 -3.19
C ASN A 3 0.24 7.18 -4.30
N SER A 4 1.02 7.91 -5.10
CA SER A 4 1.88 7.34 -6.15
C SER A 4 2.89 6.33 -5.60
N ASP A 5 3.51 6.64 -4.46
CA ASP A 5 4.52 5.79 -3.83
C ASP A 5 3.87 4.52 -3.26
N PHE A 6 2.67 4.65 -2.70
CA PHE A 6 1.87 3.51 -2.24
C PHE A 6 1.57 2.55 -3.39
N TRP A 7 1.03 3.05 -4.51
CA TRP A 7 0.73 2.21 -5.66
C TRP A 7 1.99 1.56 -6.21
N ARG A 8 3.09 2.29 -6.30
CA ARG A 8 4.37 1.71 -6.71
C ARG A 8 4.84 0.58 -5.81
N ASN A 9 4.73 0.72 -4.48
CA ASN A 9 5.08 -0.34 -3.54
C ASN A 9 4.17 -1.57 -3.71
N MET A 10 2.87 -1.33 -3.87
CA MET A 10 1.88 -2.38 -4.14
C MET A 10 2.17 -3.13 -5.43
N GLU A 11 2.46 -2.41 -6.53
CA GLU A 11 2.79 -3.01 -7.82
C GLU A 11 4.13 -3.76 -7.78
N ASN A 12 5.09 -3.29 -6.99
CA ASN A 12 6.37 -3.97 -6.84
C ASN A 12 6.26 -5.27 -6.03
N GLU A 13 5.46 -5.30 -4.96
CA GLU A 13 5.31 -6.49 -4.12
C GLU A 13 4.32 -7.51 -4.73
N PHE A 14 3.21 -7.03 -5.29
CA PHE A 14 2.10 -7.87 -5.73
C PHE A 14 1.91 -7.92 -7.25
N GLY A 15 2.57 -7.03 -8.01
CA GLY A 15 2.40 -6.90 -9.45
C GLY A 15 1.27 -5.95 -9.83
N SER A 16 1.42 -5.28 -10.99
CA SER A 16 0.51 -4.21 -11.44
C SER A 16 -0.97 -4.59 -11.53
N ARG A 17 -1.29 -5.82 -11.93
CA ARG A 17 -2.69 -6.26 -12.03
C ARG A 17 -3.29 -6.67 -10.68
N TYR A 18 -2.51 -7.40 -9.88
CA TYR A 18 -3.01 -7.97 -8.63
C TYR A 18 -3.06 -6.93 -7.51
N SER A 19 -2.17 -5.93 -7.54
CA SER A 19 -2.17 -4.79 -6.60
C SER A 19 -3.52 -4.07 -6.54
N HIS A 20 -4.11 -3.74 -7.69
CA HIS A 20 -5.40 -3.06 -7.75
C HIS A 20 -6.55 -3.94 -7.27
N VAL A 21 -6.55 -5.22 -7.66
CA VAL A 21 -7.57 -6.17 -7.18
C VAL A 21 -7.49 -6.36 -5.67
N LEU A 22 -6.27 -6.51 -5.12
CA LEU A 22 -6.05 -6.62 -3.69
C LEU A 22 -6.53 -5.36 -2.95
N ALA A 23 -6.23 -4.18 -3.49
CA ALA A 23 -6.63 -2.91 -2.90
C ALA A 23 -8.14 -2.72 -2.83
N ASP A 24 -8.89 -3.26 -3.79
CA ASP A 24 -10.35 -3.18 -3.85
C ASP A 24 -11.07 -4.30 -3.11
N SER A 25 -10.43 -5.46 -2.92
CA SER A 25 -11.10 -6.66 -2.37
C SER A 25 -10.70 -7.01 -0.94
N MET A 26 -9.52 -6.59 -0.49
CA MET A 26 -9.03 -6.95 0.84
C MET A 26 -9.47 -5.93 1.89
N SER A 27 -10.30 -6.38 2.82
CA SER A 27 -10.67 -5.62 4.02
C SER A 27 -9.51 -5.61 5.03
N LEU A 28 -9.10 -4.42 5.46
CA LEU A 28 -8.03 -4.22 6.44
C LEU A 28 -8.64 -4.02 7.82
N THR A 29 -8.55 -5.04 8.68
CA THR A 29 -9.12 -5.00 10.04
C THR A 29 -8.63 -3.80 10.85
N GLU A 30 -7.37 -3.40 10.67
CA GLU A 30 -6.78 -2.25 11.34
C GLU A 30 -7.34 -0.89 10.88
N LEU A 31 -8.01 -0.86 9.74
CA LEU A 31 -8.64 0.33 9.17
C LEU A 31 -10.17 0.15 9.16
N ASP A 32 -10.75 -0.26 10.28
CA ASP A 32 -12.19 -0.48 10.44
C ASP A 32 -12.78 -1.44 9.39
N SER A 33 -12.00 -2.45 8.98
CA SER A 33 -12.36 -3.41 7.91
C SER A 33 -12.60 -2.77 6.55
N LEU A 34 -12.10 -1.55 6.32
CA LEU A 34 -12.14 -0.89 5.02
C LEU A 34 -11.15 -1.53 4.05
N THR A 35 -11.48 -1.48 2.76
CA THR A 35 -10.50 -1.79 1.72
C THR A 35 -9.47 -0.69 1.58
N ALA A 36 -8.34 -0.97 0.94
CA ALA A 36 -7.32 0.05 0.71
C ALA A 36 -7.87 1.20 -0.14
N ALA A 37 -8.71 0.90 -1.15
CA ALA A 37 -9.37 1.91 -1.96
C ALA A 37 -10.37 2.75 -1.15
N GLU A 38 -11.16 2.13 -0.28
CA GLU A 38 -12.08 2.84 0.62
C GLU A 38 -11.33 3.73 1.61
N ALA A 39 -10.24 3.22 2.19
CA ALA A 39 -9.38 3.97 3.09
C ALA A 39 -8.75 5.19 2.40
N LEU A 40 -8.25 5.03 1.16
CA LEU A 40 -7.76 6.14 0.35
C LEU A 40 -8.85 7.19 0.10
N ASN A 41 -10.07 6.76 -0.25
CA ASN A 41 -11.21 7.66 -0.47
C ASN A 41 -11.64 8.40 0.80
N LYS A 42 -11.49 7.78 1.98
CA LYS A 42 -11.73 8.41 3.27
C LYS A 42 -10.59 9.33 3.73
N GLY A 43 -9.52 9.46 2.95
CA GLY A 43 -8.37 10.30 3.30
C GLY A 43 -7.43 9.67 4.32
N VAL A 44 -7.48 8.35 4.51
CA VAL A 44 -6.50 7.63 5.32
C VAL A 44 -5.13 7.77 4.67
N LYS A 45 -4.10 8.01 5.50
CA LYS A 45 -2.73 8.20 5.00
C LYS A 45 -2.24 6.93 4.29
N PRO A 46 -1.68 7.02 3.06
CA PRO A 46 -1.22 5.86 2.29
C PRO A 46 -0.20 5.01 3.02
N LYS A 47 0.66 5.65 3.83
CA LYS A 47 1.62 4.94 4.69
C LYS A 47 0.94 3.98 5.67
N MET A 48 -0.17 4.40 6.30
CA MET A 48 -0.92 3.53 7.23
C MET A 48 -1.61 2.39 6.48
N ILE A 49 -2.13 2.66 5.29
CA ILE A 49 -2.73 1.63 4.42
C ILE A 49 -1.69 0.60 4.01
N TRP A 50 -0.50 1.04 3.59
CA TRP A 50 0.61 0.17 3.26
C TRP A 50 1.04 -0.69 4.44
N GLU A 51 1.25 -0.10 5.62
CA GLU A 51 1.63 -0.83 6.84
C GLU A 51 0.56 -1.87 7.25
N ALA A 52 -0.72 -1.57 7.06
CA ALA A 52 -1.81 -2.51 7.31
C ALA A 52 -1.81 -3.67 6.29
N ILE A 53 -1.59 -3.37 5.00
CA ILE A 53 -1.47 -4.40 3.95
C ILE A 53 -0.26 -5.29 4.21
N CYS A 54 0.90 -4.70 4.53
CA CYS A 54 2.10 -5.45 4.82
C CYS A 54 1.92 -6.41 6.00
N ARG A 55 1.22 -5.99 7.05
CA ARG A 55 0.90 -6.86 8.19
C ARG A 55 -0.12 -7.93 7.82
N ALA A 56 -1.15 -7.59 7.03
CA ALA A 56 -2.17 -8.54 6.60
C ALA A 56 -1.65 -9.61 5.61
N GLN A 57 -0.62 -9.28 4.84
CA GLN A 57 -0.01 -10.16 3.83
C GLN A 57 1.33 -10.76 4.29
N ASP A 58 1.69 -10.58 5.57
CA ASP A 58 2.97 -11.04 6.15
C ASP A 58 4.20 -10.60 5.32
N VAL A 59 4.15 -9.40 4.74
CA VAL A 59 5.27 -8.82 3.99
C VAL A 59 6.41 -8.54 4.97
N PRO A 60 7.65 -9.00 4.69
CA PRO A 60 8.80 -8.74 5.56
C PRO A 60 9.06 -7.25 5.77
N ALA A 61 9.39 -6.85 7.00
CA ALA A 61 9.64 -5.45 7.38
C ALA A 61 10.72 -4.76 6.52
N GLU A 62 11.71 -5.52 6.05
CA GLU A 62 12.77 -5.07 5.15
C GLU A 62 12.23 -4.47 3.82
N ARG A 63 11.02 -4.88 3.40
CA ARG A 63 10.37 -4.42 2.17
C ARG A 63 9.38 -3.28 2.38
N TRP A 64 9.08 -2.91 3.62
CA TRP A 64 8.05 -1.91 3.90
C TRP A 64 8.44 -0.51 3.45
N LEU A 65 9.74 -0.20 3.39
CA LEU A 65 10.22 1.09 2.92
C LEU A 65 10.06 1.27 1.40
N GLY A 66 9.73 0.20 0.67
CA GLY A 66 9.70 0.20 -0.79
C GLY A 66 11.10 0.18 -1.40
N VAL A 67 11.17 0.13 -2.73
CA VAL A 67 12.45 0.22 -3.45
C VAL A 67 13.04 1.60 -3.22
N ASP A 68 14.28 1.68 -2.75
CA ASP A 68 14.99 2.95 -2.59
C ASP A 68 15.06 3.64 -3.95
N ILE A 69 14.40 4.79 -4.07
CA ILE A 69 14.44 5.62 -5.27
C ILE A 69 15.12 6.90 -4.83
N GLU A 70 16.35 7.06 -5.29
CA GLU A 70 17.04 8.34 -5.24
C GLU A 70 16.06 9.41 -5.77
N PRO A 71 15.73 10.45 -4.97
CA PRO A 71 14.86 11.50 -5.46
C PRO A 71 15.54 12.08 -6.68
N LYS A 72 14.89 12.00 -7.84
CA LYS A 72 15.41 12.64 -9.04
C LYS A 72 15.33 14.14 -8.80
N ASP A 73 16.46 14.73 -8.39
CA ASP A 73 16.64 16.17 -8.30
C ASP A 73 16.11 16.80 -9.60
N SER A 74 15.11 17.67 -9.47
CA SER A 74 14.59 18.51 -10.56
C SER A 74 14.82 19.96 -10.19
#